data_AF-A0A7S2GBQ3-F1
#
_entry.id   AF-A0A7S2GBQ3-F1
#
_cell.length_a   1.000
_cell.length_b   1.000
_cell.length_c   1.000
_cell.angle_alpha   90.00
_cell.angle_beta   90.00
_cell.angle_gamma   90.00
#
_symmetry.space_group_name_H-M   'P 1'
#
loop_
_entity.id
_entity.type
_entity.pdbx_description
1 polymer ?
#
loop_
_entity_poly.entity_id
_entity_poly.type
_entity_poly.pdbx_seq_one_letter_code
_entity_poly.pdbx_strand_id
1 'polypeptide(L)'
;GETGGAAADGKKGPLPGWLKMPKMTKANMKKMGGSIFLSYGFVSNVNSALMLGWVWGIYIKRTGLPPFSPGSWPPLTGKFVAYYGIAYATIGSALRPFRFALAAAISPLFDRAIQGLTNKLRIKKWQAIGLWIFATNVVFTCLWLAFHIRLSTLVLGVPMFPLPA
;
A
#
# COMPACT_ATOMS: atom_id res chain seq x y z
N GLY A 1 -23.62 -21.16 -56.36
CA GLY A 1 -23.83 -19.77 -55.94
C GLY A 1 -23.70 -19.72 -54.44
N GLU A 2 -22.59 -19.15 -53.98
CA GLU A 2 -22.34 -18.69 -52.61
C GLU A 2 -23.41 -17.64 -52.23
N THR A 3 -23.91 -17.55 -51.01
CA THR A 3 -23.37 -16.81 -49.84
C THR A 3 -24.50 -16.86 -48.78
N GLY A 4 -24.29 -16.96 -47.47
CA GLY A 4 -23.29 -16.30 -46.65
C GLY A 4 -23.94 -15.09 -45.95
N GLY A 5 -24.57 -15.31 -44.79
CA GLY A 5 -25.16 -14.26 -43.95
C GLY A 5 -24.58 -14.32 -42.53
N ALA A 6 -23.45 -13.63 -42.36
CA ALA A 6 -22.57 -13.66 -41.20
C ALA A 6 -23.22 -13.26 -39.87
N ALA A 7 -23.00 -14.10 -38.85
CA ALA A 7 -23.15 -13.72 -37.44
C ALA A 7 -22.05 -12.72 -37.06
N ALA A 8 -22.44 -11.65 -36.36
CA ALA A 8 -21.56 -10.60 -35.89
C ALA A 8 -20.58 -11.13 -34.83
N ASP A 9 -19.30 -11.27 -35.22
CA ASP A 9 -18.18 -11.55 -34.32
C ASP A 9 -17.77 -10.25 -33.60
N GLY A 10 -18.23 -10.11 -32.35
CA GLY A 10 -17.89 -9.02 -31.45
C GLY A 10 -16.44 -9.14 -30.97
N LYS A 11 -15.50 -8.61 -31.76
CA LYS A 11 -14.08 -8.50 -31.40
C LYS A 11 -13.88 -7.61 -30.17
N LYS A 12 -13.77 -8.21 -28.99
CA LYS A 12 -13.26 -7.56 -27.77
C LYS A 12 -11.76 -7.29 -27.97
N GLY A 13 -11.39 -6.00 -28.09
CA GLY A 13 -10.00 -5.57 -28.24
C GLY A 13 -9.09 -6.12 -27.14
N PRO A 14 -7.80 -6.36 -27.44
CA PRO A 14 -6.88 -6.98 -26.49
C PRO A 14 -6.70 -6.08 -25.26
N LEU A 15 -6.98 -6.64 -24.08
CA LEU A 15 -6.76 -5.97 -22.80
C LEU A 15 -5.35 -5.36 -22.75
N PRO A 16 -5.19 -4.12 -22.26
CA PRO A 16 -3.91 -3.44 -22.24
C PRO A 16 -2.89 -4.23 -21.40
N GLY A 17 -1.63 -4.28 -21.84
CA GLY A 17 -0.59 -5.20 -21.33
C GLY A 17 -0.17 -5.02 -19.86
N TRP A 18 -0.77 -4.08 -19.13
CA TRP A 18 -0.67 -3.98 -17.67
C TRP A 18 -1.72 -4.82 -16.93
N LEU A 19 -2.77 -5.26 -17.63
CA LEU A 19 -3.85 -6.13 -17.12
C LEU A 19 -3.65 -7.62 -17.51
N LYS A 20 -2.73 -7.90 -18.43
CA LYS A 20 -2.38 -9.29 -18.78
C LYS A 20 -1.58 -9.91 -17.65
N MET A 21 -2.25 -10.64 -16.77
CA MET A 21 -1.59 -11.48 -15.78
C MET A 21 -0.63 -12.43 -16.50
N PRO A 22 0.66 -12.48 -16.12
CA PRO A 22 1.60 -13.41 -16.73
C PRO A 22 1.07 -14.84 -16.59
N LYS A 23 1.17 -15.66 -17.63
CA LYS A 23 0.85 -17.10 -17.53
C LYS A 23 1.63 -17.69 -16.35
N MET A 24 0.92 -18.35 -15.43
CA MET A 24 1.48 -18.93 -14.22
C MET A 24 2.33 -20.17 -14.53
N THR A 25 3.53 -19.97 -15.07
CA THR A 25 4.53 -21.02 -15.26
C THR A 25 5.38 -21.15 -13.99
N LYS A 26 5.86 -22.34 -13.62
CA LYS A 26 6.73 -22.55 -12.43
C LYS A 26 7.93 -21.57 -12.37
N ALA A 27 8.53 -21.26 -13.51
CA ALA A 27 9.62 -20.28 -13.62
C ALA A 27 9.17 -18.84 -13.34
N ASN A 28 7.96 -18.46 -13.80
CA ASN A 28 7.35 -17.17 -13.52
C ASN A 28 6.91 -17.06 -12.06
N MET A 29 6.42 -18.15 -11.45
CA MET A 29 6.12 -18.19 -10.01
C MET A 29 7.37 -18.00 -9.14
N LYS A 30 8.51 -18.61 -9.49
CA LYS A 30 9.76 -18.45 -8.73
C LYS A 30 10.33 -17.02 -8.82
N LYS A 31 10.15 -16.34 -9.95
CA LYS A 31 10.48 -14.91 -10.10
C LYS A 31 9.45 -13.98 -9.45
N MET A 32 8.15 -14.29 -9.56
CA MET A 32 7.05 -13.53 -8.96
C MET A 32 7.02 -13.63 -7.44
N GLY A 33 7.53 -14.71 -6.83
CA GLY A 33 7.52 -14.87 -5.37
C GLY A 33 8.11 -13.64 -4.68
N GLY A 34 9.29 -13.19 -5.12
CA GLY A 34 9.94 -11.99 -4.57
C GLY A 34 9.13 -10.70 -4.79
N SER A 35 8.59 -10.47 -5.99
CA SER A 35 7.82 -9.25 -6.30
C SER A 35 6.43 -9.23 -5.67
N ILE A 36 5.81 -10.40 -5.44
CA ILE A 36 4.57 -10.55 -4.66
C ILE A 36 4.82 -10.18 -3.19
N PHE A 37 5.91 -10.64 -2.58
CA PHE A 37 6.22 -10.24 -1.19
C PHE A 37 6.49 -8.73 -1.09
N LEU A 38 7.22 -8.16 -2.05
CA LEU A 38 7.51 -6.72 -2.08
C LEU A 38 6.25 -5.87 -2.28
N SER A 39 5.40 -6.26 -3.22
CA SER A 39 4.13 -5.58 -3.48
C SER A 39 3.14 -5.73 -2.32
N TYR A 40 3.09 -6.90 -1.67
CA TYR A 40 2.28 -7.10 -0.47
C TYR A 40 2.75 -6.22 0.69
N GLY A 41 4.07 -6.17 0.95
CA GLY A 41 4.64 -5.30 1.97
C GLY A 41 4.28 -3.84 1.73
N PHE A 42 4.38 -3.37 0.48
CA PHE A 42 3.96 -2.02 0.10
C PHE A 42 2.46 -1.77 0.33
N VAL A 43 1.59 -2.64 -0.19
CA VAL A 43 0.13 -2.51 -0.03
C VAL A 43 -0.28 -2.52 1.45
N SER A 44 0.37 -3.38 2.24
CA SER A 44 0.16 -3.44 3.68
C SER A 44 0.57 -2.13 4.37
N ASN A 45 1.71 -1.54 3.99
CA ASN A 45 2.15 -0.26 4.54
C ASN A 45 1.24 0.90 4.13
N VAL A 46 0.81 0.95 2.86
CA VAL A 46 -0.17 1.94 2.37
C VAL A 46 -1.43 1.91 3.22
N ASN A 47 -1.98 0.71 3.44
CA ASN A 47 -3.18 0.55 4.26
C ASN A 47 -2.91 0.96 5.71
N SER A 48 -1.79 0.52 6.29
CA SER A 48 -1.47 0.78 7.70
C SER A 48 -1.30 2.27 7.97
N ALA A 49 -0.57 2.98 7.09
CA ALA A 49 -0.39 4.42 7.19
C ALA A 49 -1.70 5.20 6.97
N LEU A 50 -2.55 4.75 6.03
CA LEU A 50 -3.90 5.32 5.86
C LEU A 50 -4.73 5.17 7.13
N MET A 51 -4.83 3.94 7.66
CA MET A 51 -5.60 3.68 8.89
C MET A 51 -5.05 4.46 10.08
N LEU A 52 -3.74 4.48 10.26
CA LEU A 52 -3.09 5.19 11.35
C LEU A 52 -3.36 6.70 11.26
N GLY A 53 -3.26 7.29 10.08
CA GLY A 53 -3.55 8.70 9.87
C GLY A 53 -5.01 9.08 10.14
N TRP A 54 -5.97 8.21 9.78
CA TRP A 54 -7.38 8.44 10.10
C TRP A 54 -7.69 8.25 11.59
N VAL A 55 -7.14 7.19 12.19
CA VAL A 55 -7.26 6.94 13.64
C VAL A 55 -6.67 8.11 14.44
N TRP A 56 -5.58 8.72 13.97
CA TRP A 56 -4.99 9.92 14.55
C TRP A 56 -5.99 11.05 14.73
N GLY A 57 -6.61 11.49 13.64
CA GLY A 57 -7.56 12.60 13.67
C GLY A 57 -8.82 12.26 14.48
N ILE A 58 -9.33 11.03 14.38
CA ILE A 58 -10.50 10.59 15.14
C ILE A 58 -10.21 10.56 16.64
N TYR A 59 -9.03 10.08 17.03
CA TYR A 59 -8.61 10.04 18.43
C TYR A 59 -8.59 11.45 19.02
N ILE A 60 -7.91 12.40 18.36
CA ILE A 60 -7.84 13.80 18.80
C ILE A 60 -9.24 14.41 18.88
N LYS A 61 -10.10 14.17 17.87
CA LYS A 61 -11.48 14.68 17.87
C LYS A 61 -12.30 14.17 19.06
N ARG A 62 -12.07 12.93 19.50
CA ARG A 62 -12.85 12.31 20.59
C ARG A 62 -12.29 12.59 21.97
N THR A 63 -10.98 12.62 22.13
CA THR A 63 -10.34 12.75 23.44
C THR A 63 -9.89 14.17 23.75
N GLY A 64 -9.67 15.00 22.72
CA GLY A 64 -9.02 16.31 22.85
C GLY A 64 -7.53 16.23 23.20
N LEU A 65 -6.96 15.03 23.31
CA LEU A 65 -5.59 14.81 23.78
C LEU A 65 -4.64 14.45 22.64
N PRO A 66 -3.35 14.83 22.76
CA PRO A 66 -2.34 14.34 21.83
C PRO A 66 -2.21 12.82 21.97
N PRO A 67 -2.03 12.09 20.86
CA PRO A 67 -1.77 10.65 20.90
C PRO A 67 -0.39 10.33 21.48
N PHE A 68 0.41 11.34 21.83
CA PHE A 68 1.72 11.18 22.43
C PHE A 68 1.69 11.23 23.96
N SER A 69 2.57 10.45 24.59
CA SER A 69 2.80 10.45 26.03
C SER A 69 4.25 10.90 26.30
N PRO A 70 4.47 12.01 27.02
CA PRO A 70 5.81 12.39 27.46
C PRO A 70 6.40 11.29 28.34
N GLY A 71 7.61 10.82 28.03
CA GLY A 71 8.37 9.90 28.89
C GLY A 71 8.14 8.39 28.70
N SER A 72 7.31 7.95 27.74
CA SER A 72 7.18 6.52 27.37
C SER A 72 7.85 6.22 26.03
N TRP A 73 8.44 5.03 25.88
CA TRP A 73 8.86 4.49 24.59
C TRP A 73 8.04 3.23 24.26
N PRO A 74 7.25 3.19 23.17
CA PRO A 74 7.05 4.26 22.19
C PRO A 74 6.36 5.49 22.79
N PRO A 75 6.58 6.70 22.24
CA PRO A 75 6.00 7.95 22.73
C PRO A 75 4.49 8.05 22.49
N LEU A 76 3.79 6.95 22.23
CA LEU A 76 2.35 6.89 21.98
C LEU A 76 1.61 6.49 23.25
N THR A 77 0.46 7.10 23.50
CA THR A 77 -0.39 6.71 24.63
C THR A 77 -0.91 5.28 24.44
N GLY A 78 -0.93 4.46 25.50
CA GLY A 78 -1.49 3.10 25.44
C GLY A 78 -2.94 3.08 24.94
N LYS A 79 -3.71 4.14 25.24
CA LYS A 79 -5.08 4.33 24.73
C LYS A 79 -5.13 4.50 23.21
N PHE A 80 -4.20 5.26 22.63
CA PHE A 80 -4.09 5.40 21.18
C PHE A 80 -3.71 4.08 20.50
N VAL A 81 -2.74 3.35 21.08
CA VAL A 81 -2.31 2.05 20.57
C VAL A 81 -3.45 1.04 20.59
N ALA A 82 -4.22 0.97 21.67
CA ALA A 82 -5.40 0.11 21.77
C ALA A 82 -6.46 0.48 20.72
N TYR A 83 -6.72 1.78 20.53
CA TYR A 83 -7.70 2.27 19.54
C TYR A 83 -7.28 1.90 18.11
N TYR A 84 -6.01 2.12 17.77
CA TYR A 84 -5.44 1.70 16.48
C TYR A 84 -5.47 0.19 16.32
N GLY A 85 -5.11 -0.57 17.37
CA GLY A 85 -5.10 -2.03 17.37
C GLY A 85 -6.48 -2.63 17.06
N ILE A 86 -7.54 -2.08 17.67
CA ILE A 86 -8.93 -2.52 17.41
C ILE A 86 -9.35 -2.16 15.99
N ALA A 87 -9.05 -0.94 15.53
CA ALA A 87 -9.35 -0.53 14.15
C ALA A 87 -8.64 -1.46 13.15
N TYR A 88 -7.36 -1.74 13.36
CA TYR A 88 -6.56 -2.62 12.51
C TYR A 88 -7.02 -4.07 12.57
N ALA A 89 -7.42 -4.58 13.73
CA ALA A 89 -7.95 -5.94 13.87
C ALA A 89 -9.25 -6.14 13.11
N THR A 90 -10.14 -5.13 13.10
CA THR A 90 -11.46 -5.21 12.46
C THR A 90 -11.37 -4.96 10.95
N ILE A 91 -11.01 -3.75 10.55
CA ILE A 91 -10.93 -3.35 9.14
C ILE A 91 -9.74 -4.04 8.47
N GLY A 92 -8.62 -4.17 9.19
CA GLY A 92 -7.42 -4.72 8.60
C GLY A 92 -7.45 -6.23 8.37
N SER A 93 -8.25 -6.98 9.13
CA SER A 93 -8.47 -8.41 8.88
C SER A 93 -9.40 -8.65 7.69
N ALA A 94 -10.46 -7.84 7.55
CA ALA A 94 -11.38 -7.92 6.41
C ALA A 94 -10.68 -7.59 5.08
N LEU A 95 -9.72 -6.65 5.10
CA LEU A 95 -8.99 -6.25 3.90
C LEU A 95 -7.84 -7.18 3.52
N ARG A 96 -7.44 -8.16 4.35
CA ARG A 96 -6.32 -9.07 4.02
C ARG A 96 -6.45 -9.74 2.64
N PRO A 97 -7.56 -10.44 2.31
CA PRO A 97 -7.69 -11.07 0.99
C PRO A 97 -7.63 -10.05 -0.15
N PHE A 98 -8.23 -8.87 0.02
CA PHE A 98 -8.16 -7.80 -0.96
C PHE A 98 -6.73 -7.27 -1.14
N ARG A 99 -5.96 -7.12 -0.05
CA ARG A 99 -4.55 -6.72 -0.12
C ARG A 99 -3.69 -7.74 -0.84
N PHE A 100 -3.93 -9.04 -0.63
CA PHE A 100 -3.24 -10.09 -1.37
C PHE A 100 -3.60 -10.05 -2.86
N ALA A 101 -4.87 -9.87 -3.20
CA ALA A 101 -5.31 -9.74 -4.59
C ALA A 101 -4.69 -8.50 -5.27
N LEU A 102 -4.68 -7.36 -4.57
CA LEU A 102 -4.06 -6.13 -5.07
C LEU A 102 -2.54 -6.28 -5.22
N ALA A 103 -1.87 -6.90 -4.26
CA ALA A 103 -0.44 -7.20 -4.33
C ALA A 103 -0.12 -8.07 -5.55
N ALA A 104 -0.89 -9.14 -5.78
CA ALA A 104 -0.74 -9.99 -6.95
C ALA A 104 -0.94 -9.18 -8.25
N ALA A 105 -1.94 -8.31 -8.31
CA ALA A 105 -2.23 -7.47 -9.47
C ALA A 105 -1.12 -6.45 -9.77
N ILE A 106 -0.52 -5.83 -8.75
CA ILE A 106 0.55 -4.83 -8.93
C ILE A 106 1.96 -5.44 -8.97
N SER A 107 2.12 -6.74 -8.67
CA SER A 107 3.42 -7.41 -8.69
C SER A 107 4.23 -7.22 -9.99
N PRO A 108 3.63 -7.19 -11.21
CA PRO A 108 4.39 -6.94 -12.44
C PRO A 108 4.92 -5.52 -12.53
N LEU A 109 4.26 -4.54 -11.89
CA LEU A 109 4.72 -3.16 -11.83
C LEU A 109 5.99 -3.04 -10.98
N PHE A 110 6.05 -3.79 -9.87
CA PHE A 110 7.23 -3.85 -9.02
C PHE A 110 8.42 -4.45 -9.75
N ASP A 111 8.20 -5.52 -10.52
CA ASP A 111 9.26 -6.11 -11.35
C ASP A 111 9.80 -5.14 -12.41
N ARG A 112 8.93 -4.34 -13.03
CA ARG A 112 9.33 -3.30 -13.98
C ARG A 112 10.08 -2.16 -13.30
N ALA A 113 9.64 -1.73 -12.13
CA ALA A 113 10.29 -0.67 -11.36
C ALA A 113 11.71 -1.07 -10.95
N ILE A 114 11.89 -2.29 -10.44
CA ILE A 114 13.20 -2.83 -10.06
C ILE A 114 14.11 -2.97 -11.27
N GLN A 115 13.59 -3.45 -12.41
CA GLN A 115 14.37 -3.52 -13.66
C GLN A 115 14.77 -2.14 -14.16
N GLY A 116 13.86 -1.16 -14.12
CA GLY A 116 14.15 0.22 -14.47
C GLY A 116 15.23 0.83 -13.58
N LEU A 117 15.16 0.58 -12.27
CA LEU A 117 16.15 1.04 -11.29
C LEU A 117 17.52 0.37 -11.53
N THR A 118 17.53 -0.93 -11.79
CA THR A 118 18.72 -1.71 -12.13
C THR A 118 19.39 -1.16 -13.40
N ASN A 119 18.61 -0.90 -14.45
CA ASN A 119 19.12 -0.43 -15.74
C ASN A 119 19.58 1.04 -15.68
N LYS A 120 18.85 1.89 -14.96
CA LYS A 120 19.14 3.33 -14.87
C LYS A 120 20.35 3.62 -13.98
N LEU A 121 20.47 2.92 -12.84
CA LEU A 121 21.57 3.10 -11.89
C LEU A 121 22.75 2.16 -12.17
N ARG A 122 22.60 1.21 -13.12
CA ARG A 122 23.60 0.17 -13.45
C ARG A 122 24.10 -0.60 -12.21
N ILE A 123 23.19 -0.86 -11.27
CA ILE A 123 23.48 -1.57 -10.00
C ILE A 123 23.08 -3.05 -10.07
N LYS A 124 23.55 -3.86 -9.12
CA LYS A 124 23.13 -5.27 -9.02
C LYS A 124 21.65 -5.36 -8.63
N LYS A 125 20.94 -6.37 -9.15
CA LYS A 125 19.51 -6.58 -8.89
C LYS A 125 19.15 -6.59 -7.39
N TRP A 126 19.98 -7.20 -6.54
CA TRP A 126 19.73 -7.23 -5.08
C TRP A 126 19.82 -5.83 -4.45
N GLN A 127 20.74 -4.99 -4.91
CA GLN A 127 20.86 -3.59 -4.46
C GLN A 127 19.65 -2.77 -4.92
N ALA A 128 19.17 -2.99 -6.15
CA ALA A 128 17.95 -2.35 -6.64
C ALA A 128 16.70 -2.76 -5.83
N ILE A 129 16.59 -4.04 -5.44
CA ILE A 129 15.54 -4.52 -4.55
C ILE A 129 15.64 -3.83 -3.19
N GLY A 130 16.82 -3.79 -2.58
CA GLY A 130 17.02 -3.14 -1.28
C GLY A 130 16.69 -1.64 -1.31
N LEU A 131 17.14 -0.93 -2.35
CA LEU A 131 16.83 0.48 -2.56
C LEU A 131 15.33 0.71 -2.75
N TRP A 132 14.67 -0.16 -3.52
CA TRP A 132 13.22 -0.11 -3.70
C TRP A 132 12.48 -0.33 -2.39
N ILE A 133 12.85 -1.35 -1.61
CA ILE A 133 12.30 -1.60 -0.27
C ILE A 133 12.45 -0.37 0.60
N PHE A 134 13.65 0.21 0.67
CA PHE A 134 13.90 1.39 1.50
C PHE A 134 13.05 2.58 1.06
N ALA A 135 13.02 2.87 -0.24
CA ALA A 135 12.22 3.96 -0.80
C ALA A 135 10.72 3.76 -0.54
N THR A 136 10.18 2.56 -0.72
CA THR A 136 8.75 2.30 -0.56
C THR A 136 8.32 2.13 0.89
N ASN A 137 9.15 1.50 1.74
CA ASN A 137 8.78 1.18 3.12
C ASN A 137 9.11 2.32 4.09
N VAL A 138 10.16 3.10 3.82
CA VAL A 138 10.57 4.20 4.70
C VAL A 138 10.08 5.52 4.12
N VAL A 139 10.64 5.94 2.98
CA VAL A 139 10.38 7.28 2.44
C VAL A 139 8.90 7.46 2.08
N PHE A 140 8.37 6.56 1.25
CA PHE A 140 6.97 6.65 0.83
C PHE A 140 6.02 6.47 2.02
N THR A 141 6.22 5.47 2.88
CA THR A 141 5.32 5.26 4.03
C THR A 141 5.30 6.47 4.98
N CYS A 142 6.46 7.07 5.28
CA CYS A 142 6.53 8.25 6.14
C CYS A 142 5.81 9.45 5.53
N LEU A 143 6.03 9.73 4.25
CA LEU A 143 5.34 10.81 3.54
C LEU A 143 3.83 10.54 3.44
N TRP A 144 3.44 9.30 3.15
CA TRP A 144 2.06 8.89 3.02
C TRP A 144 1.30 8.98 4.35
N LEU A 145 1.97 8.59 5.45
CA LEU A 145 1.44 8.74 6.80
C LEU A 145 1.28 10.22 7.17
N ALA A 146 2.32 11.04 6.96
CA ALA A 146 2.26 12.47 7.25
C ALA A 146 1.14 13.16 6.47
N PHE A 147 0.99 12.81 5.19
CA PHE A 147 -0.11 13.26 4.34
C PHE A 147 -1.48 12.85 4.93
N HIS A 148 -1.67 11.60 5.34
CA HIS A 148 -2.94 11.14 5.89
C HIS A 148 -3.28 11.75 7.25
N ILE A 149 -2.28 11.96 8.11
CA ILE A 149 -2.46 12.70 9.37
C ILE A 149 -2.90 14.14 9.06
N ARG A 150 -2.26 14.80 8.10
CA ARG A 150 -2.64 16.16 7.70
C ARG A 150 -4.04 16.19 7.08
N LEU A 151 -4.37 15.23 6.24
CA LEU A 151 -5.69 15.13 5.61
C LEU A 151 -6.78 14.88 6.65
N SER A 152 -6.59 13.93 7.57
CA SER A 152 -7.60 13.61 8.58
C SER A 152 -7.83 14.77 9.54
N THR A 153 -6.76 15.50 9.91
CA THR A 153 -6.85 16.67 10.80
C THR A 153 -7.55 17.84 10.13
N LEU A 154 -7.29 18.08 8.83
CA LEU A 154 -8.01 19.07 8.02
C LEU A 154 -9.50 18.72 7.87
N VAL A 155 -9.81 17.47 7.51
CA VAL A 155 -11.20 17.01 7.30
C VAL A 155 -12.01 17.05 8.59
N LEU A 156 -11.39 16.71 9.72
CA LEU A 156 -12.06 16.65 11.02
C LEU A 156 -12.07 17.98 11.77
N GLY A 157 -11.35 19.00 11.28
CA GLY A 157 -11.23 20.31 11.91
C GLY A 157 -10.48 20.28 13.24
N VAL A 158 -9.52 19.36 13.39
CA VAL A 158 -8.75 19.18 14.64
C VAL A 158 -7.29 19.58 14.47
N PRO A 159 -6.61 20.08 15.52
CA PRO A 159 -5.19 20.39 15.43
C PRO A 159 -4.37 19.13 15.15
N MET A 160 -3.34 19.28 14.32
CA MET A 160 -2.42 18.18 13.99
C MET A 160 -1.65 17.69 15.22
N PHE A 161 -1.25 18.65 16.06
CA PHE A 161 -0.62 18.44 17.36
C PHE A 161 -1.35 19.34 18.36
N PRO A 162 -2.32 18.83 19.15
CA PRO A 162 -2.84 19.59 20.27
C PRO A 162 -1.70 19.78 21.28
N LEU A 163 -1.43 21.03 21.66
CA LEU A 163 -0.50 21.32 22.75
C LEU A 163 -1.12 20.78 24.05
N PRO A 164 -0.33 20.16 24.94
CA PRO A 164 -0.80 19.89 26.28
C PRO A 164 -1.17 21.24 26.92
N ALA A 165 -2.38 21.30 27.50
CA ALA A 165 -2.82 22.43 28.31
C ALA A 165 -1.96 22.55 29.58
#